data_AF-A0A0D8Y083-F1
#
_entry.id   AF-A0A0D8Y083-F1
#
_cell.length_a   1.000
_cell.length_b   1.000
_cell.length_c   1.000
_cell.angle_alpha   90.00
_cell.angle_beta   90.00
_cell.angle_gamma   90.00
#
_symmetry.space_group_name_H-M   'P 1'
#
loop_
_entity.id
_entity.type
_entity.pdbx_description
1 polymer ?
#
loop_
_entity_poly.entity_id
_entity_poly.type
_entity_poly.pdbx_seq_one_letter_code
_entity_poly.pdbx_strand_id
1 'polypeptide(L)'
;MRAVSVLRSIPRVMCVSRTAVTGHFYTRSVSTTHRVYNIAPELTQALAREIQAEQQLSQENLGGSAAPSFQGFNISTKGAEVRLTKQFSNESILVVFNVNHSVDMGDDYEEDVQSEVTQVPVALPPFTVEITKGDERLCFHLELVESVDVQGEYDFRVEEFYVAPAVKDDNEDVAADIYASSGKYIDPDLHDLLFVRYLEERGFDGQFCKTLVAFATHHEHSQYVGLLNRIKAFVSK
;
A
#
# COMPACT_ATOMS: atom_id res chain seq x y z
N MET A 1 -51.94 -56.18 -16.44
CA MET A 1 -53.28 -55.78 -15.99
C MET A 1 -53.23 -54.30 -15.60
N ARG A 2 -54.13 -53.52 -16.22
CA ARG A 2 -54.67 -52.18 -15.88
C ARG A 2 -53.76 -51.07 -15.31
N ALA A 3 -53.66 -50.03 -16.14
CA ALA A 3 -53.40 -48.64 -15.77
C ALA A 3 -54.52 -48.05 -14.90
N VAL A 4 -54.17 -47.10 -14.03
CA VAL A 4 -55.07 -46.07 -13.52
C VAL A 4 -54.36 -44.73 -13.56
N SER A 5 -54.92 -43.84 -14.38
CA SER A 5 -54.68 -42.40 -14.51
C SER A 5 -55.32 -41.63 -13.37
N VAL A 6 -54.65 -40.57 -12.85
CA VAL A 6 -55.33 -39.45 -12.20
C VAL A 6 -54.77 -38.13 -12.74
N LEU A 7 -55.69 -37.25 -13.12
CA LEU A 7 -55.53 -35.97 -13.79
C LEU A 7 -55.30 -34.80 -12.80
N ARG A 8 -54.55 -33.80 -13.28
CA ARG A 8 -54.67 -32.34 -13.13
C ARG A 8 -54.78 -31.73 -11.72
N SER A 9 -53.89 -30.78 -11.44
CA SER A 9 -54.25 -29.34 -11.42
C SER A 9 -53.00 -28.44 -11.31
N ILE A 10 -53.03 -27.33 -12.05
CA ILE A 10 -52.06 -26.22 -12.01
C ILE A 10 -52.61 -25.16 -11.05
N PRO A 11 -51.76 -24.47 -10.28
CA PRO A 11 -52.01 -23.07 -9.97
C PRO A 11 -50.86 -22.14 -10.39
N ARG A 12 -51.29 -21.13 -11.16
CA ARG A 12 -50.86 -19.72 -11.22
C ARG A 12 -49.44 -19.32 -10.76
N VAL A 13 -48.74 -18.80 -11.77
CA VAL A 13 -47.79 -17.69 -11.74
C VAL A 13 -48.07 -16.66 -10.62
N MET A 14 -47.05 -16.39 -9.82
CA MET A 14 -46.88 -15.10 -9.14
C MET A 14 -45.50 -14.55 -9.51
N CYS A 15 -45.56 -13.33 -10.04
CA CYS A 15 -44.45 -12.44 -10.36
C CYS A 15 -43.73 -12.03 -9.07
N VAL A 16 -42.41 -12.12 -9.04
CA VAL A 16 -41.58 -11.33 -8.12
C VAL A 16 -40.52 -10.61 -8.93
N SER A 17 -40.78 -9.31 -9.01
CA SER A 17 -39.97 -8.17 -9.40
C SER A 17 -38.45 -8.39 -9.42
N ARG A 18 -37.87 -8.28 -10.62
CA ARG A 18 -36.46 -7.93 -10.81
C ARG A 18 -36.28 -6.46 -10.40
N THR A 19 -35.59 -6.21 -9.30
CA THR A 19 -35.01 -4.89 -9.04
C THR A 19 -33.81 -4.73 -9.97
N ALA A 20 -33.98 -3.86 -10.96
CA ALA A 20 -32.91 -3.42 -11.83
C ALA A 20 -31.98 -2.50 -11.02
N VAL A 21 -30.78 -2.98 -10.70
CA VAL A 21 -29.68 -2.09 -10.33
C VAL A 21 -29.21 -1.43 -11.62
N THR A 22 -29.68 -0.20 -11.85
CA THR A 22 -29.15 0.68 -12.90
C THR A 22 -27.76 1.14 -12.48
N GLY A 23 -26.77 0.27 -12.71
CA GLY A 23 -25.38 0.70 -12.80
C GLY A 23 -25.28 1.66 -13.98
N HIS A 24 -24.98 2.94 -13.70
CA HIS A 24 -24.61 3.89 -14.74
C HIS A 24 -23.22 3.51 -15.25
N PHE A 25 -23.16 2.49 -16.10
CA PHE A 25 -22.00 2.26 -16.94
C PHE A 25 -21.91 3.45 -17.89
N TYR A 26 -20.91 4.32 -17.70
CA TYR A 26 -20.47 5.25 -18.72
C TYR A 26 -19.91 4.44 -19.90
N THR A 27 -20.81 3.94 -20.75
CA THR A 27 -20.44 3.36 -22.03
C THR A 27 -20.07 4.52 -22.96
N ARG A 28 -18.81 4.55 -23.41
CA ARG A 28 -18.31 5.58 -24.30
C ARG A 28 -19.08 5.50 -25.62
N SER A 29 -19.94 6.48 -25.90
CA SER A 29 -20.55 6.64 -27.22
C SER A 29 -19.45 6.90 -28.25
N VAL A 30 -19.23 5.94 -29.14
CA VAL A 30 -18.27 6.07 -30.24
C VAL A 30 -18.93 6.92 -31.33
N SER A 31 -18.76 8.23 -31.25
CA SER A 31 -19.15 9.15 -32.32
C SER A 31 -18.14 9.07 -33.46
N THR A 32 -18.60 8.74 -34.66
CA THR A 32 -17.84 8.65 -35.92
C THR A 32 -17.52 10.02 -36.53
N THR A 33 -17.03 10.95 -35.71
CA THR A 33 -16.40 12.18 -36.19
C THR A 33 -14.92 12.15 -35.83
N HIS A 34 -14.08 11.79 -36.80
CA HIS A 34 -12.63 11.92 -36.70
C HIS A 34 -12.25 13.41 -36.71
N ARG A 35 -12.44 14.09 -35.58
CA ARG A 35 -11.65 15.28 -35.28
C ARG A 35 -10.34 14.77 -34.69
N VAL A 36 -9.26 14.95 -35.44
CA VAL A 36 -7.90 14.76 -34.96
C VAL A 36 -7.62 15.89 -33.98
N TYR A 37 -8.06 15.73 -32.74
CA TYR A 37 -7.68 16.63 -31.66
C TYR A 37 -6.24 16.28 -31.30
N ASN A 38 -5.31 17.19 -31.62
CA ASN A 38 -3.98 17.13 -31.05
C ASN A 38 -4.09 17.55 -29.58
N ILE A 39 -4.28 16.57 -28.69
CA ILE A 39 -4.45 16.77 -27.24
C ILE A 39 -3.11 17.07 -26.55
N ALA A 40 -1.98 16.77 -27.20
CA ALA A 40 -0.64 16.92 -26.65
C ALA A 40 -0.35 18.32 -26.03
N PRO A 41 -0.68 19.47 -26.66
CA PRO A 41 -0.48 20.78 -26.05
C PRO A 41 -1.33 21.02 -24.80
N GLU A 42 -2.61 20.64 -24.83
CA GLU A 42 -3.51 20.78 -23.68
C GLU A 42 -3.05 19.92 -22.49
N LEU A 43 -2.66 18.67 -22.79
CA LEU A 43 -2.12 17.73 -21.81
C LEU A 43 -0.80 18.21 -21.21
N THR A 44 0.11 18.74 -22.04
CA THR A 44 1.39 19.29 -21.57
C THR A 44 1.18 20.48 -20.66
N GLN A 45 0.21 21.34 -20.97
CA GLN A 45 -0.14 22.49 -20.13
C GLN A 45 -0.78 22.05 -18.81
N ALA A 46 -1.66 21.05 -18.85
CA ALA A 46 -2.27 20.48 -17.65
C ALA A 46 -1.21 19.86 -16.72
N LEU A 47 -0.32 19.03 -17.27
CA LEU A 47 0.79 18.42 -16.51
C LEU A 47 1.72 19.49 -15.91
N ALA A 48 1.99 20.58 -16.63
CA ALA A 48 2.83 21.66 -16.10
C ALA A 48 2.19 22.38 -14.91
N ARG A 49 0.87 22.61 -14.95
CA ARG A 49 0.13 23.18 -13.82
C ARG A 49 0.12 22.22 -12.64
N GLU A 50 -0.12 20.94 -12.89
CA GLU A 50 -0.15 19.91 -11.86
C GLU A 50 1.21 19.81 -11.13
N ILE A 51 2.30 19.67 -11.89
CA ILE A 51 3.65 19.59 -11.31
C ILE A 51 3.97 20.81 -10.44
N GLN A 52 3.54 22.01 -10.86
CA GLN A 52 3.74 23.22 -10.09
C GLN A 52 2.94 23.22 -8.78
N ALA A 53 1.68 22.78 -8.82
CA ALA A 53 0.84 22.65 -7.65
C ALA A 53 1.44 21.63 -6.65
N GLU A 54 1.86 20.46 -7.13
CA GLU A 54 2.45 19.41 -6.29
C GLU A 54 3.78 19.82 -5.65
N GLN A 55 4.59 20.60 -6.37
CA GLN A 55 5.84 21.14 -5.82
C GLN A 55 5.59 22.17 -4.71
N GLN A 56 4.51 22.94 -4.83
CA GLN A 56 4.11 23.89 -3.80
C GLN A 56 3.57 23.17 -2.56
N LEU A 57 2.70 22.18 -2.75
CA LEU A 57 2.17 21.33 -1.67
C LEU A 57 3.28 20.65 -0.86
N SER A 58 4.31 20.13 -1.53
CA SER A 58 5.47 19.52 -0.86
C SER A 58 6.20 20.49 0.06
N GLN A 59 6.33 21.77 -0.34
CA GLN A 59 7.00 22.79 0.47
C GLN A 59 6.17 23.21 1.67
N GLU A 60 4.84 23.28 1.51
CA GLU A 60 3.92 23.72 2.54
C GLU A 60 3.62 22.62 3.58
N ASN A 61 3.45 21.37 3.13
CA ASN A 61 2.92 20.28 3.97
C ASN A 61 3.94 19.22 4.39
N LEU A 62 5.00 18.99 3.60
CA LEU A 62 5.95 17.89 3.83
C LEU A 62 7.31 18.35 4.37
N GLY A 63 7.39 19.59 4.88
CA GLY A 63 8.62 20.13 5.49
C GLY A 63 9.74 20.42 4.48
N GLY A 64 9.44 20.45 3.18
CA GLY A 64 10.40 20.72 2.12
C GLY A 64 11.08 19.46 1.54
N SER A 65 12.34 19.59 1.10
CA SER A 65 12.96 18.60 0.21
C SER A 65 13.53 17.35 0.91
N ALA A 66 13.64 17.33 2.24
CA ALA A 66 14.34 16.25 2.95
C ALA A 66 13.36 15.35 3.71
N ALA A 67 13.30 14.08 3.31
CA ALA A 67 12.60 13.05 4.06
C ALA A 67 13.24 12.84 5.45
N PRO A 68 12.45 12.42 6.46
CA PRO A 68 12.99 12.13 7.79
C PRO A 68 14.02 10.99 7.76
N SER A 69 14.96 11.00 8.70
CA SER A 69 15.94 9.92 8.85
C SER A 69 15.51 8.89 9.89
N PHE A 70 15.87 7.62 9.69
CA PHE A 70 15.67 6.56 10.67
C PHE A 70 16.88 6.45 11.60
N GLN A 71 16.66 6.51 12.92
CA GLN A 71 17.75 6.45 13.89
C GLN A 71 18.48 5.10 13.83
N GLY A 72 19.77 5.13 13.49
CA GLY A 72 20.63 3.94 13.43
C GLY A 72 20.46 3.08 12.18
N PHE A 73 19.65 3.49 11.21
CA PHE A 73 19.52 2.82 9.92
C PHE A 73 20.19 3.62 8.82
N ASN A 74 20.83 2.91 7.88
CA ASN A 74 21.25 3.47 6.60
C ASN A 74 20.14 3.27 5.56
N ILE A 75 19.83 4.33 4.82
CA ILE A 75 18.75 4.36 3.82
C ILE A 75 19.35 4.21 2.42
N SER A 76 18.77 3.33 1.60
CA SER A 76 19.06 3.20 0.18
C SER A 76 17.76 3.16 -0.60
N THR A 77 17.69 3.87 -1.73
CA THR A 77 16.48 3.95 -2.57
C THR A 77 16.77 3.52 -4.00
N LYS A 78 15.83 2.79 -4.61
CA LYS A 78 15.88 2.35 -6.01
C LYS A 78 14.50 2.53 -6.64
N GLY A 79 14.23 3.73 -7.17
CA GLY A 79 12.90 4.09 -7.64
C GLY A 79 11.90 4.10 -6.49
N ALA A 80 10.82 3.33 -6.59
CA ALA A 80 9.80 3.21 -5.55
C ALA A 80 10.20 2.29 -4.38
N GLU A 81 11.24 1.48 -4.53
CA GLU A 81 11.73 0.60 -3.46
C GLU A 81 12.69 1.35 -2.53
N VAL A 82 12.53 1.13 -1.23
CA VAL A 82 13.34 1.69 -0.16
C VAL A 82 13.86 0.55 0.71
N ARG A 83 15.14 0.64 1.07
CA ARG A 83 15.85 -0.33 1.90
C ARG A 83 16.47 0.37 3.08
N LEU A 84 16.22 -0.13 4.29
CA LEU A 84 16.84 0.31 5.53
C LEU A 84 17.74 -0.81 6.06
N THR A 85 18.99 -0.49 6.40
CA THR A 85 19.93 -1.48 6.94
C THR A 85 20.49 -1.03 8.27
N LYS A 86 20.59 -1.95 9.24
CA LYS A 86 21.11 -1.68 10.58
C LYS A 86 21.81 -2.91 11.14
N GLN A 87 22.93 -2.69 11.84
CA GLN A 87 23.54 -3.73 12.66
C GLN A 87 23.02 -3.62 14.10
N PHE A 88 22.63 -4.75 14.68
CA PHE A 88 22.20 -4.84 16.08
C PHE A 88 22.93 -6.01 16.75
N SER A 89 23.94 -5.70 17.56
CA SER A 89 24.81 -6.71 18.18
C SER A 89 25.46 -7.64 17.15
N ASN A 90 25.04 -8.91 17.09
CA ASN A 90 25.50 -9.92 16.13
C ASN A 90 24.47 -10.23 15.03
N GLU A 91 23.49 -9.35 14.85
CA GLU A 91 22.41 -9.49 13.88
C GLU A 91 22.50 -8.38 12.83
N SER A 92 22.14 -8.73 11.60
CA SER A 92 21.96 -7.79 10.49
C SER A 92 20.48 -7.64 10.21
N ILE A 93 19.99 -6.41 10.26
CA ILE A 93 18.58 -6.06 10.05
C ILE A 93 18.44 -5.39 8.69
N LEU A 94 17.52 -5.92 7.88
CA LEU A 94 17.09 -5.34 6.61
C LEU A 94 15.59 -5.04 6.69
N VAL A 95 15.20 -3.83 6.32
CA VAL A 95 13.81 -3.44 6.11
C VAL A 95 13.63 -3.09 4.64
N VAL A 96 12.60 -3.63 4.01
CA VAL A 96 12.28 -3.35 2.60
C VAL A 96 10.82 -2.96 2.48
N PHE A 97 10.54 -1.85 1.80
CA PHE A 97 9.19 -1.44 1.45
C PHE A 97 9.15 -0.75 0.09
N ASN A 98 7.95 -0.68 -0.50
CA ASN A 98 7.71 -0.08 -1.80
C ASN A 98 6.51 0.86 -1.74
N VAL A 99 6.66 2.08 -2.25
CA VAL A 99 5.61 3.11 -2.21
C VAL A 99 4.59 3.02 -3.35
N ASN A 100 4.69 2.01 -4.23
CA ASN A 100 3.67 1.79 -5.25
C ASN A 100 2.34 1.39 -4.59
N HIS A 101 1.25 2.05 -4.98
CA HIS A 101 -0.11 1.76 -4.48
C HIS A 101 -0.24 1.83 -2.96
N SER A 102 0.59 2.63 -2.29
CA SER A 102 0.61 2.72 -0.82
C SER A 102 -0.15 3.90 -0.25
N VAL A 103 -0.66 4.82 -1.07
CA VAL A 103 -1.41 5.98 -0.58
C VAL A 103 -2.78 5.52 -0.12
N ASP A 104 -3.03 5.65 1.17
CA ASP A 104 -4.37 5.53 1.71
C ASP A 104 -5.07 6.88 1.57
N MET A 105 -6.21 6.82 0.93
CA MET A 105 -7.03 7.98 0.61
C MET A 105 -8.21 8.07 1.61
N GLY A 106 -8.43 7.05 2.44
CA GLY A 106 -9.58 6.98 3.35
C GLY A 106 -10.90 6.71 2.61
N ASP A 107 -11.82 6.00 3.25
CA ASP A 107 -13.15 5.70 2.69
C ASP A 107 -14.10 6.93 2.72
N ASP A 108 -13.68 8.05 3.30
CA ASP A 108 -14.48 9.28 3.51
C ASP A 108 -14.60 10.20 2.27
N TYR A 109 -14.30 9.72 1.06
CA TYR A 109 -14.71 10.43 -0.17
C TYR A 109 -16.21 10.31 -0.47
N GLU A 110 -17.01 9.78 0.47
CA GLU A 110 -18.46 9.98 0.44
C GLU A 110 -18.82 11.34 1.05
N GLU A 111 -18.88 12.35 0.19
CA GLU A 111 -19.67 13.60 0.30
C GLU A 111 -20.19 14.03 1.69
N ASP A 112 -19.33 14.29 2.68
CA ASP A 112 -19.71 15.10 3.85
C ASP A 112 -18.81 16.33 3.99
N VAL A 113 -19.36 17.45 3.51
CA VAL A 113 -18.72 18.75 3.29
C VAL A 113 -18.49 19.55 4.59
N GLN A 114 -18.19 18.91 5.73
CA GLN A 114 -18.11 19.60 7.04
C GLN A 114 -16.79 19.53 7.79
N SER A 115 -15.76 18.86 7.27
CA SER A 115 -14.40 18.95 7.79
C SER A 115 -13.51 19.74 6.82
N GLU A 116 -13.32 21.04 7.08
CA GLU A 116 -12.32 21.91 6.41
C GLU A 116 -10.87 21.52 6.77
N VAL A 117 -10.58 20.24 6.99
CA VAL A 117 -9.22 19.72 7.08
C VAL A 117 -9.03 18.86 5.86
N THR A 118 -8.41 19.43 4.83
CA THR A 118 -7.92 18.64 3.69
C THR A 118 -6.92 17.65 4.28
N GLN A 119 -7.35 16.41 4.51
CA GLN A 119 -6.46 15.38 5.03
C GLN A 119 -5.38 15.16 3.96
N VAL A 120 -4.13 15.43 4.33
CA VAL A 120 -3.00 15.19 3.43
C VAL A 120 -2.92 13.68 3.22
N PRO A 121 -2.95 13.18 1.97
CA PRO A 121 -2.85 11.76 1.70
C PRO A 121 -1.61 11.16 2.37
N VAL A 122 -1.77 10.00 3.00
CA VAL A 122 -0.71 9.34 3.76
C VAL A 122 -0.33 8.04 3.07
N ALA A 123 0.96 7.76 2.94
CA ALA A 123 1.43 6.49 2.42
C ALA A 123 1.66 5.46 3.54
N LEU A 124 0.94 4.33 3.47
CA LEU A 124 1.01 3.19 4.38
C LEU A 124 1.49 1.93 3.62
N PRO A 125 2.73 1.89 3.10
CA PRO A 125 3.20 0.72 2.37
C PRO A 125 3.37 -0.49 3.31
N PRO A 126 3.02 -1.71 2.87
CA PRO A 126 3.48 -2.90 3.56
C PRO A 126 5.01 -2.95 3.51
N PHE A 127 5.61 -3.53 4.55
CA PHE A 127 7.06 -3.61 4.68
C PHE A 127 7.48 -4.98 5.19
N THR A 128 8.71 -5.35 4.87
CA THR A 128 9.30 -6.62 5.29
C THR A 128 10.46 -6.33 6.21
N VAL A 129 10.57 -7.09 7.31
CA VAL A 129 11.72 -7.05 8.22
C VAL A 129 12.41 -8.40 8.18
N GLU A 130 13.72 -8.37 7.91
CA GLU A 130 14.58 -9.54 7.98
C GLU A 130 15.65 -9.34 9.04
N ILE A 131 15.77 -10.31 9.95
CA ILE A 131 16.77 -10.33 11.02
C ILE A 131 17.66 -11.54 10.77
N THR A 132 18.87 -11.29 10.27
CA THR A 132 19.84 -12.33 9.91
C THR A 132 20.77 -12.62 11.08
N LYS A 133 20.93 -13.90 11.42
CA LYS A 133 21.83 -14.39 12.46
C LYS A 133 22.45 -15.73 12.04
N GLY A 134 23.78 -15.75 11.88
CA GLY A 134 24.47 -16.95 11.39
C GLY A 134 24.08 -17.24 9.94
N ASP A 135 23.65 -18.47 9.67
CA ASP A 135 23.29 -18.94 8.32
C ASP A 135 21.78 -18.84 8.02
N GLU A 136 21.00 -18.22 8.90
CA GLU A 136 19.54 -18.09 8.79
C GLU A 136 19.08 -16.65 9.00
N ARG A 137 17.90 -16.33 8.47
CA ARG A 137 17.18 -15.07 8.68
C ARG A 137 15.74 -15.35 9.10
N LEU A 138 15.30 -14.63 10.13
CA LEU A 138 13.90 -14.57 10.53
C LEU A 138 13.22 -13.43 9.79
N CYS A 139 12.17 -13.73 9.06
CA CYS A 139 11.50 -12.82 8.14
C CYS A 139 10.07 -12.56 8.60
N PHE A 140 9.65 -11.31 8.52
CA PHE A 140 8.31 -10.84 8.83
C PHE A 140 7.79 -10.00 7.68
N HIS A 141 6.57 -10.28 7.23
CA HIS A 141 5.80 -9.39 6.36
C HIS A 141 4.79 -8.64 7.21
N LEU A 142 4.85 -7.31 7.19
CA LEU A 142 4.11 -6.42 8.06
C LEU A 142 3.25 -5.44 7.26
N GLU A 143 2.09 -5.14 7.82
CA GLU A 143 1.16 -4.13 7.34
C GLU A 143 1.16 -2.96 8.32
N LEU A 144 1.37 -1.74 7.82
CA LEU A 144 1.21 -0.53 8.63
C LEU A 144 -0.27 -0.26 8.87
N VAL A 145 -0.60 0.10 10.10
CA VAL A 145 -1.96 0.44 10.49
C VAL A 145 -1.96 1.71 11.33
N GLU A 146 -3.06 2.44 11.30
CA GLU A 146 -3.30 3.49 12.27
C GLU A 146 -3.54 2.89 13.65
N SER A 147 -3.00 3.53 14.68
CA SER A 147 -3.24 3.13 16.06
C SER A 147 -4.71 3.32 16.42
N VAL A 148 -5.32 2.29 17.01
CA VAL A 148 -6.71 2.35 17.50
C VAL A 148 -6.88 3.22 18.74
N ASP A 149 -5.79 3.44 19.50
CA ASP A 149 -5.81 4.12 20.78
C ASP A 149 -5.57 5.62 20.66
N VAL A 150 -4.72 6.03 19.70
CA VAL A 150 -4.28 7.42 19.54
C VAL A 150 -4.29 7.82 18.07
N GLN A 151 -5.13 8.82 17.76
CA GLN A 151 -5.21 9.38 16.41
C GLN A 151 -3.85 9.99 15.98
N GLY A 152 -3.40 9.66 14.77
CA GLY A 152 -2.13 10.14 14.21
C GLY A 152 -0.88 9.42 14.72
N GLU A 153 -1.07 8.34 15.48
CA GLU A 153 -0.02 7.36 15.75
C GLU A 153 -0.22 6.12 14.87
N TYR A 154 0.87 5.41 14.63
CA TYR A 154 0.90 4.26 13.73
C TYR A 154 1.54 3.07 14.42
N ASP A 155 1.09 1.89 14.01
CA ASP A 155 1.60 0.60 14.47
C ASP A 155 1.72 -0.35 13.27
N PHE A 156 2.12 -1.60 13.51
CA PHE A 156 2.15 -2.64 12.50
C PHE A 156 1.43 -3.90 12.94
N ARG A 157 0.94 -4.65 11.95
CA ARG A 157 0.42 -6.00 12.12
C ARG A 157 1.29 -6.98 11.33
N VAL A 158 1.68 -8.08 11.96
CA VAL A 158 2.39 -9.17 11.27
C VAL A 158 1.37 -9.99 10.48
N GLU A 159 1.44 -9.96 9.16
CA GLU A 159 0.59 -10.78 8.28
C GLU A 159 1.17 -12.18 8.11
N GLU A 160 2.49 -12.28 7.98
CA GLU A 160 3.21 -13.53 7.70
C GLU A 160 4.60 -13.53 8.34
N PHE A 161 5.06 -14.69 8.79
CA PHE A 161 6.41 -14.88 9.32
C PHE A 161 6.97 -16.26 8.99
N TYR A 162 8.30 -16.35 8.83
CA TYR A 162 9.01 -17.57 8.49
C TYR A 162 10.52 -17.46 8.77
N VAL A 163 11.22 -18.60 8.75
CA VAL A 163 12.68 -18.66 8.79
C VAL A 163 13.17 -19.13 7.43
N ALA A 164 14.14 -18.41 6.88
CA ALA A 164 14.78 -18.74 5.60
C ALA A 164 16.31 -18.77 5.77
N PRO A 165 17.05 -19.42 4.86
CA PRO A 165 18.50 -19.29 4.81
C PRO A 165 18.92 -17.82 4.66
N ALA A 166 20.05 -17.45 5.26
CA ALA A 166 20.65 -16.14 5.06
C ALA A 166 20.96 -15.91 3.57
N VAL A 167 20.82 -14.66 3.13
CA VAL A 167 21.08 -14.25 1.75
C VAL A 167 22.53 -14.56 1.38
N LYS A 168 22.72 -15.24 0.24
CA LYS A 168 24.02 -15.51 -0.36
C LYS A 168 24.03 -14.93 -1.78
N ASP A 169 25.14 -14.30 -2.15
CA ASP A 169 25.37 -13.79 -3.51
C ASP A 169 24.30 -12.79 -4.00
N ASP A 170 23.81 -11.92 -3.11
CA ASP A 170 22.75 -10.93 -3.36
C ASP A 170 21.40 -11.52 -3.84
N ASN A 171 21.20 -12.84 -3.70
CA ASN A 171 19.92 -13.47 -4.01
C ASN A 171 18.99 -13.52 -2.79
N GLU A 172 18.01 -12.62 -2.81
CA GLU A 172 17.01 -12.47 -1.74
C GLU A 172 15.81 -13.40 -1.92
N ASP A 173 15.71 -14.12 -3.04
CA ASP A 173 14.58 -15.01 -3.34
C ASP A 173 14.44 -16.09 -2.27
N VAL A 174 13.21 -16.25 -1.77
CA VAL A 174 12.85 -17.30 -0.81
C VAL A 174 12.30 -18.49 -1.59
N ALA A 175 12.85 -19.67 -1.33
CA ALA A 175 12.41 -20.89 -1.98
C ALA A 175 10.97 -21.24 -1.57
N ALA A 176 10.16 -21.72 -2.52
CA ALA A 176 8.73 -21.96 -2.32
C ALA A 176 8.41 -23.12 -1.37
N ASP A 177 9.40 -23.93 -1.01
CA ASP A 177 9.29 -25.02 -0.03
C ASP A 177 9.53 -24.56 1.42
N ILE A 178 9.94 -23.30 1.63
CA ILE A 178 10.03 -22.70 2.96
C ILE A 178 8.61 -22.53 3.52
N TYR A 179 8.39 -23.11 4.70
CA TYR A 179 7.11 -22.96 5.38
C TYR A 179 6.97 -21.55 5.97
N ALA A 180 5.85 -20.91 5.67
CA ALA A 180 5.45 -19.67 6.27
C ALA A 180 4.07 -19.78 6.91
N SER A 181 3.90 -19.07 8.02
CA SER A 181 2.66 -19.05 8.78
C SER A 181 2.08 -17.65 8.82
N SER A 182 0.75 -17.57 8.81
CA SER A 182 0.07 -16.30 9.04
C SER A 182 0.25 -15.87 10.49
N GLY A 183 0.47 -14.57 10.70
CA GLY A 183 0.51 -13.96 12.03
C GLY A 183 -0.82 -14.04 12.78
N LYS A 184 -1.94 -14.34 12.10
CA LYS A 184 -3.29 -14.40 12.69
C LYS A 184 -3.53 -15.59 13.61
N TYR A 185 -2.75 -16.67 13.47
CA TYR A 185 -2.99 -17.93 14.18
C TYR A 185 -1.92 -18.26 15.23
N ILE A 186 -1.11 -17.28 15.61
CA ILE A 186 -0.05 -17.47 16.60
C ILE A 186 -0.61 -17.53 18.03
N ASP A 187 0.06 -18.28 18.90
CA ASP A 187 -0.27 -18.31 20.33
C ASP A 187 -0.12 -16.92 20.98
N PRO A 188 -1.02 -16.50 21.90
CA PRO A 188 -0.97 -15.16 22.50
C PRO A 188 0.33 -14.84 23.25
N ASP A 189 0.95 -15.81 23.93
CA ASP A 189 2.21 -15.57 24.65
C ASP A 189 3.35 -15.38 23.65
N LEU A 190 3.35 -16.16 22.56
CA LEU A 190 4.32 -16.01 21.49
C LEU A 190 4.12 -14.71 20.70
N HIS A 191 2.88 -14.25 20.55
CA HIS A 191 2.58 -12.93 19.98
C HIS A 191 3.27 -11.81 20.75
N ASP A 192 3.06 -11.73 22.08
CA ASP A 192 3.70 -10.71 22.94
C ASP A 192 5.24 -10.76 22.85
N LEU A 193 5.81 -11.96 22.95
CA LEU A 193 7.25 -12.11 22.98
C LEU A 193 7.91 -11.85 21.62
N LEU A 194 7.35 -12.39 20.53
CA LEU A 194 7.98 -12.39 19.21
C LEU A 194 7.59 -11.19 18.35
N PHE A 195 6.31 -10.82 18.31
CA PHE A 195 5.82 -9.77 17.42
C PHE A 195 5.86 -8.39 18.08
N VAL A 196 5.85 -8.32 19.40
CA VAL A 196 5.96 -7.04 20.12
C VAL A 196 7.38 -6.88 20.64
N ARG A 197 7.74 -7.58 21.72
CA ARG A 197 8.97 -7.30 22.47
C ARG A 197 10.25 -7.55 21.69
N TYR A 198 10.33 -8.63 20.94
CA TYR A 198 11.53 -8.97 20.15
C TYR A 198 11.76 -7.98 19.00
N LEU A 199 10.70 -7.46 18.38
CA LEU A 199 10.81 -6.42 17.34
C LEU A 199 11.10 -5.05 17.96
N GLU A 200 10.44 -4.67 19.06
CA GLU A 200 10.70 -3.43 19.80
C GLU A 200 12.16 -3.32 20.27
N GLU A 201 12.73 -4.40 20.81
CA GLU A 201 14.15 -4.43 21.24
C GLU A 201 15.11 -4.05 20.09
N ARG A 202 14.72 -4.32 18.84
CA ARG A 202 15.49 -4.00 17.63
C ARG A 202 15.21 -2.60 17.07
N GLY A 203 14.26 -1.88 17.67
CA GLY A 203 13.88 -0.52 17.32
C GLY A 203 12.69 -0.44 16.36
N PHE A 204 11.83 -1.47 16.34
CA PHE A 204 10.54 -1.42 15.65
C PHE A 204 9.44 -1.09 16.67
N ASP A 205 9.25 0.20 16.92
CA ASP A 205 8.26 0.75 17.84
C ASP A 205 7.34 1.76 17.11
N GLY A 206 6.39 2.36 17.83
CA GLY A 206 5.50 3.37 17.25
C GLY A 206 6.25 4.59 16.66
N GLN A 207 7.40 4.95 17.22
CA GLN A 207 8.22 6.04 16.68
C GLN A 207 8.85 5.66 15.34
N PHE A 208 9.29 4.41 15.18
CA PHE A 208 9.71 3.87 13.90
C PHE A 208 8.56 3.91 12.88
N CYS A 209 7.36 3.44 13.24
CA CYS A 209 6.19 3.45 12.37
C CYS A 209 5.85 4.86 11.89
N LYS A 210 5.79 5.83 12.81
CA LYS A 210 5.54 7.24 12.49
C LYS A 210 6.58 7.83 11.54
N THR A 211 7.85 7.50 11.77
CA THR A 211 8.97 7.91 10.90
C THR A 211 8.84 7.27 9.52
N LEU A 212 8.44 5.99 9.47
CA LEU A 212 8.27 5.25 8.23
C LEU A 212 7.13 5.82 7.39
N VAL A 213 5.98 6.13 8.00
CA VAL A 213 4.85 6.76 7.33
C VAL A 213 5.22 8.13 6.77
N ALA A 214 5.88 8.98 7.58
CA ALA A 214 6.34 10.29 7.13
C ALA A 214 7.37 10.18 5.98
N PHE A 215 8.31 9.24 6.06
CA PHE A 215 9.27 8.97 4.99
C PHE A 215 8.59 8.47 3.72
N ALA A 216 7.71 7.47 3.84
CA ALA A 216 7.01 6.86 2.72
C ALA A 216 6.16 7.90 1.99
N THR A 217 5.45 8.76 2.73
CA THR A 217 4.62 9.83 2.18
C THR A 217 5.45 10.83 1.40
N HIS A 218 6.62 11.23 1.93
CA HIS A 218 7.56 12.11 1.23
C HIS A 218 8.11 11.46 -0.05
N HIS A 219 8.54 10.21 0.05
CA HIS A 219 9.15 9.47 -1.06
C HIS A 219 8.13 9.18 -2.17
N GLU A 220 6.90 8.79 -1.81
CA GLU A 220 5.79 8.58 -2.75
C GLU A 220 5.52 9.86 -3.55
N HIS A 221 5.34 10.99 -2.86
CA HIS A 221 5.11 12.29 -3.51
C HIS A 221 6.23 12.65 -4.48
N SER A 222 7.48 12.41 -4.08
CA SER A 222 8.65 12.60 -4.94
C SER A 222 8.60 11.71 -6.20
N GLN A 223 8.22 10.43 -6.04
CA GLN A 223 8.04 9.52 -7.17
C GLN A 223 6.88 9.97 -8.09
N TYR A 224 5.78 10.46 -7.53
CA TYR A 224 4.63 10.96 -8.29
C TYR A 224 4.98 12.18 -9.15
N VAL A 225 5.63 13.20 -8.56
CA VAL A 225 6.15 14.35 -9.33
C VAL A 225 7.15 13.90 -10.40
N GLY A 226 8.00 12.92 -10.07
CA GLY A 226 8.92 12.29 -11.03
C GLY A 226 8.21 11.58 -12.19
N LEU A 227 7.07 10.94 -11.92
CA LEU A 227 6.22 10.30 -12.92
C LEU A 227 5.56 11.34 -13.84
N LEU A 228 4.95 12.39 -13.28
CA LEU A 228 4.34 13.48 -14.04
C LEU A 228 5.35 14.13 -15.02
N ASN A 229 6.57 14.36 -14.56
CA ASN A 229 7.65 14.86 -15.41
C ASN A 229 8.01 13.90 -16.56
N ARG A 230 8.07 12.59 -16.27
CA ARG A 230 8.31 11.57 -17.30
C ARG A 230 7.17 11.49 -18.32
N ILE A 231 5.91 11.58 -17.87
CA ILE A 231 4.73 11.62 -18.74
C ILE A 231 4.80 12.87 -19.63
N LYS A 232 5.05 14.04 -19.06
CA LYS A 232 5.20 15.30 -19.81
C LYS A 232 6.29 15.19 -20.88
N ALA A 233 7.46 14.67 -20.51
CA ALA A 233 8.57 14.46 -21.44
C ALA A 233 8.24 13.43 -22.54
N PHE A 234 7.44 12.41 -22.22
CA PHE A 234 6.98 11.42 -23.19
C PHE A 234 5.97 12.01 -24.19
N VAL A 235 4.99 12.78 -23.71
CA VAL A 235 3.94 13.42 -24.55
C VAL A 235 4.51 14.53 -25.43
N SER A 236 5.61 15.16 -25.02
CA SER A 236 6.25 16.25 -25.77
C SER A 236 7.17 15.78 -26.91
N LYS A 237 7.37 14.47 -27.09
CA LYS A 237 8.15 13.89 -28.20
C LYS A 237 7.31 13.76 -29.46
#